data_AF-A0A2V9HHL5-F1
#
_entry.id   AF-A0A2V9HHL5-F1
#
_cell.length_a   1.000
_cell.length_b   1.000
_cell.length_c   1.000
_cell.angle_alpha   90.00
_cell.angle_beta   90.00
_cell.angle_gamma   90.00
#
_symmetry.space_group_name_H-M   'P 1'
#
loop_
_entity.id
_entity.type
_entity.pdbx_description
1 polymer ?
#
loop_
_entity_poly.entity_id
_entity_poly.type
_entity_poly.pdbx_seq_one_letter_code
_entity_poly.pdbx_strand_id
1 'polypeptide(L)'
;MKLAYFDCFSGIRGDMTLGALVDAGCDVEQLRTELGGLRVPGWGLTAEKVWKNGMAATHVKVKTEDQSKHRSLSAILEILQKSQLAPGVRDRAAAIFTKLGEAEARVHDVPLEKIHFHEVGAVDAIVDIVGACIGFHALGIEEFACSALNVGGGTVKMAHGILPVPAPATANLLQGKPTYSNGVQKELVTPTGAAIVAALCEWFGPQPPMSVTAIGYGAGTADLEGQPNVVRLMIGEAAGKSVAGFDEEIAVIEA
;
A
#
# COMPACT_ATOMS: atom_id res chain seq x y z
N MET A 1 -14.81 10.04 -11.80
CA MET A 1 -13.98 8.84 -11.63
C MET A 1 -13.57 8.86 -10.18
N LYS A 2 -13.74 7.73 -9.50
CA LYS A 2 -13.50 7.70 -8.06
C LYS A 2 -12.00 7.59 -7.79
N LEU A 3 -11.48 8.60 -7.13
CA LEU A 3 -10.07 8.76 -6.78
C LEU A 3 -9.83 8.33 -5.33
N ALA A 4 -8.77 7.57 -5.11
CA ALA A 4 -8.17 7.34 -3.81
C ALA A 4 -6.86 8.13 -3.67
N TYR A 5 -6.80 9.03 -2.69
CA TYR A 5 -5.59 9.74 -2.31
C TYR A 5 -5.00 9.13 -1.03
N PHE A 6 -3.80 8.56 -1.14
CA PHE A 6 -3.00 8.08 -0.02
C PHE A 6 -2.21 9.22 0.61
N ASP A 7 -2.60 9.62 1.81
CA ASP A 7 -1.83 10.53 2.65
C ASP A 7 -0.91 9.73 3.58
N CYS A 8 0.34 9.60 3.14
CA CYS A 8 1.39 8.76 3.71
C CYS A 8 2.27 9.50 4.73
N PHE A 9 1.69 10.41 5.53
CA PHE A 9 2.42 11.25 6.49
C PHE A 9 3.20 10.44 7.56
N SER A 10 2.71 9.23 7.90
CA SER A 10 3.40 8.26 8.76
C SER A 10 3.76 6.95 8.02
N GLY A 11 3.96 7.05 6.70
CA GLY A 11 4.31 5.92 5.84
C GLY A 11 3.11 5.11 5.38
N ILE A 12 3.39 3.93 4.83
CA ILE A 12 2.39 3.01 4.27
C ILE A 12 2.88 1.57 4.32
N ARG A 13 1.95 0.66 4.62
CA ARG A 13 2.16 -0.80 4.68
C ARG A 13 0.95 -1.53 4.07
N GLY A 14 1.08 -2.83 3.82
CA GLY A 14 -0.01 -3.66 3.28
C GLY A 14 -1.22 -3.72 4.22
N ASP A 15 -0.98 -4.19 5.45
CA ASP A 15 -1.94 -4.18 6.57
C ASP A 15 -2.58 -2.81 6.83
N MET A 16 -1.78 -1.74 6.80
CA MET A 16 -2.27 -0.36 6.94
C MET A 16 -3.20 0.02 5.77
N THR A 17 -2.89 -0.42 4.54
CA THR A 17 -3.77 -0.16 3.38
C THR A 17 -5.11 -0.86 3.54
N LEU A 18 -5.12 -2.12 3.97
CA LEU A 18 -6.34 -2.85 4.31
C LEU A 18 -7.12 -2.17 5.43
N GLY A 19 -6.43 -1.75 6.49
CA GLY A 19 -7.02 -1.03 7.60
C GLY A 19 -7.73 0.24 7.14
N ALA A 20 -7.10 1.03 6.29
CA ALA A 20 -7.69 2.26 5.77
C ALA A 20 -8.91 2.00 4.88
N LEU A 21 -8.90 0.92 4.08
CA LEU A 21 -10.04 0.52 3.26
C LEU A 21 -11.24 0.09 4.11
N VAL A 22 -11.00 -0.74 5.13
CA VAL A 22 -12.06 -1.17 6.07
C VAL A 22 -12.60 0.03 6.83
N ASP A 23 -11.72 0.93 7.29
CA ASP A 23 -12.11 2.15 7.98
C ASP A 23 -12.96 3.08 7.11
N ALA A 24 -12.67 3.13 5.81
CA ALA A 24 -13.41 3.91 4.81
C ALA A 24 -14.74 3.26 4.38
N GLY A 25 -15.08 2.08 4.91
CA GLY A 25 -16.38 1.42 4.68
C GLY A 25 -16.33 0.12 3.87
N CYS A 26 -15.15 -0.44 3.60
CA CYS A 26 -15.05 -1.77 3.00
C CYS A 26 -15.42 -2.86 4.03
N ASP A 27 -16.31 -3.78 3.68
CA ASP A 27 -16.72 -4.87 4.57
C ASP A 27 -15.62 -5.95 4.69
N VAL A 28 -15.17 -6.19 5.92
CA VAL A 28 -14.17 -7.21 6.23
C VAL A 28 -14.63 -8.63 5.92
N GLU A 29 -15.93 -8.93 6.02
CA GLU A 29 -16.45 -10.26 5.68
C GLU A 29 -16.51 -10.48 4.17
N GLN A 30 -16.78 -9.42 3.40
CA GLN A 30 -16.63 -9.44 1.95
C GLN A 30 -15.17 -9.68 1.56
N LEU A 31 -14.22 -8.97 2.18
CA LEU A 31 -12.78 -9.19 1.96
C LEU A 31 -12.39 -10.64 2.20
N ARG A 32 -12.81 -11.24 3.33
CA ARG A 32 -12.54 -12.66 3.63
C ARG A 32 -13.11 -13.59 2.58
N THR A 33 -14.35 -13.35 2.16
CA THR A 33 -15.06 -14.20 1.20
C THR A 33 -14.35 -14.18 -0.16
N GLU A 34 -14.03 -13.00 -0.67
CA GLU A 34 -13.36 -12.84 -1.96
C GLU A 34 -11.92 -13.35 -1.94
N LEU A 35 -11.16 -13.12 -0.86
CA LEU A 35 -9.83 -13.69 -0.66
C LEU A 35 -9.85 -15.22 -0.67
N GLY A 36 -10.95 -15.85 -0.22
CA GLY A 36 -11.15 -17.29 -0.35
C GLY A 36 -11.06 -17.80 -1.80
N GLY A 37 -11.36 -16.94 -2.78
CA GLY A 37 -11.23 -17.20 -4.22
C GLY A 37 -9.80 -17.42 -4.70
N LEU A 38 -8.78 -17.06 -3.91
CA LEU A 38 -7.36 -17.38 -4.17
C LEU A 38 -7.05 -18.87 -3.99
N ARG A 39 -7.83 -19.58 -3.18
CA ARG A 39 -7.59 -20.99 -2.79
C ARG A 39 -6.20 -21.23 -2.16
N VAL A 40 -5.66 -20.21 -1.50
CA VAL A 40 -4.44 -20.31 -0.68
C VAL A 40 -4.89 -20.55 0.77
N PRO A 41 -4.56 -21.69 1.40
CA PRO A 41 -4.94 -21.97 2.79
C PRO A 41 -3.99 -21.32 3.80
N GLY A 42 -4.32 -21.43 5.09
CA GLY A 42 -3.42 -21.10 6.18
C GLY A 42 -3.35 -19.62 6.52
N TRP A 43 -4.44 -18.88 6.30
CA TRP A 43 -4.56 -17.48 6.73
C TRP A 43 -5.91 -17.18 7.37
N GLY A 44 -5.96 -16.10 8.15
CA GLY A 44 -7.17 -15.48 8.65
C GLY A 44 -7.00 -13.97 8.72
N LEU A 45 -8.09 -13.25 8.49
CA LEU A 45 -8.13 -11.78 8.52
C LEU A 45 -8.99 -11.33 9.70
N THR A 46 -8.51 -10.38 10.50
CA THR A 46 -9.33 -9.73 11.53
C THR A 46 -9.17 -8.23 11.45
N ALA A 47 -10.23 -7.47 11.71
CA ALA A 47 -10.20 -6.02 11.81
C ALA A 47 -10.67 -5.58 13.20
N GLU A 48 -9.98 -4.63 13.81
CA GLU A 48 -10.34 -4.05 15.10
C GLU A 48 -10.08 -2.54 15.13
N LYS A 49 -10.89 -1.80 15.88
CA LYS A 49 -10.62 -0.39 16.15
C LYS A 49 -9.52 -0.27 17.20
N VAL A 50 -8.53 0.57 16.93
CA VAL A 50 -7.40 0.85 17.81
C VAL A 50 -7.24 2.34 18.02
N TRP A 51 -6.51 2.70 19.06
CA TRP A 51 -6.14 4.08 19.37
C TRP A 51 -4.65 4.29 19.14
N LYS A 52 -4.29 5.25 18.27
CA LYS A 52 -2.90 5.59 17.93
C LYS A 52 -2.67 7.07 18.18
N ASN A 53 -1.88 7.39 19.21
CA ASN A 53 -1.48 8.75 19.56
C ASN A 53 -2.62 9.81 19.49
N GLY A 54 -3.78 9.50 20.09
CA GLY A 54 -4.93 10.42 20.11
C GLY A 54 -5.93 10.25 18.96
N MET A 55 -5.71 9.29 18.06
CA MET A 55 -6.58 9.04 16.90
C MET A 55 -7.15 7.62 16.89
N ALA A 56 -8.44 7.50 16.59
CA ALA A 56 -9.04 6.22 16.26
C ALA A 56 -8.62 5.80 14.84
N ALA A 57 -8.30 4.52 14.67
CA ALA A 57 -7.97 3.93 13.38
C ALA A 57 -8.38 2.45 13.37
N THR A 58 -8.39 1.82 12.19
CA THR A 58 -8.65 0.39 12.05
C THR A 58 -7.34 -0.35 11.84
N HIS A 59 -7.06 -1.34 12.69
CA HIS A 59 -5.95 -2.26 12.54
C HIS A 59 -6.47 -3.56 11.90
N VAL A 60 -5.96 -3.89 10.74
CA VAL A 60 -6.23 -5.19 10.09
C VAL A 60 -5.03 -6.10 10.34
N LYS A 61 -5.30 -7.29 10.83
CA LYS A 61 -4.29 -8.31 11.12
C LYS A 61 -4.51 -9.53 10.25
N VAL A 62 -3.51 -9.84 9.44
CA VAL A 62 -3.41 -11.14 8.75
C VAL A 62 -2.68 -12.11 9.68
N LYS A 63 -3.35 -13.19 10.07
CA LYS A 63 -2.75 -14.32 10.78
C LYS A 63 -2.41 -15.38 9.76
N THR A 64 -1.21 -15.94 9.80
CA THR A 64 -0.75 -16.99 8.89
C THR A 64 -0.20 -18.18 9.69
N GLU A 65 -0.50 -19.40 9.26
CA GLU A 65 -0.04 -20.63 9.94
C GLU A 65 1.44 -20.93 9.70
N ASP A 66 1.98 -20.54 8.55
CA ASP A 66 3.38 -20.78 8.16
C ASP A 66 3.92 -19.59 7.33
N GLN A 67 4.86 -18.86 7.91
CA GLN A 67 5.53 -17.72 7.26
C GLN A 67 6.78 -18.12 6.47
N SER A 68 7.22 -19.38 6.57
CA SER A 68 8.45 -19.85 5.92
C SER A 68 8.26 -20.23 4.44
N LYS A 69 7.02 -20.44 4.02
CA LYS A 69 6.69 -20.78 2.62
C LYS A 69 6.66 -19.53 1.76
N HIS A 70 7.83 -19.23 1.23
CA HIS A 70 7.99 -18.21 0.21
C HIS A 70 7.68 -18.74 -1.18
N ARG A 71 7.07 -17.88 -2.01
CA ARG A 71 6.73 -18.19 -3.41
C ARG A 71 7.55 -17.33 -4.37
N SER A 72 7.80 -17.87 -5.56
CA SER A 72 8.31 -17.07 -6.68
C SER A 72 7.22 -16.13 -7.20
N LEU A 73 7.63 -15.10 -7.94
CA LEU A 73 6.70 -14.23 -8.65
C LEU A 73 5.81 -15.05 -9.61
N SER A 74 6.40 -15.97 -10.37
CA SER A 74 5.67 -16.83 -11.30
C SER A 74 4.56 -17.64 -10.63
N ALA A 75 4.82 -18.20 -9.44
CA ALA A 75 3.82 -18.95 -8.68
C ALA A 75 2.69 -18.04 -8.18
N ILE A 76 2.99 -16.80 -7.78
CA ILE A 76 1.97 -15.84 -7.36
C ILE A 76 1.08 -15.42 -8.54
N LEU A 77 1.68 -15.11 -9.70
CA LEU A 77 0.92 -14.77 -10.91
C LEU A 77 0.03 -15.92 -11.36
N GLU A 78 0.50 -17.17 -11.24
CA GLU A 78 -0.31 -18.35 -11.54
C GLU A 78 -1.50 -18.50 -10.57
N ILE A 79 -1.30 -18.24 -9.27
CA ILE A 79 -2.40 -18.21 -8.28
C ILE A 79 -3.45 -17.17 -8.69
N LEU A 80 -3.03 -15.95 -9.03
CA LEU A 80 -3.93 -14.88 -9.45
C LEU A 80 -4.69 -15.27 -10.72
N GLN A 81 -4.00 -15.82 -11.72
CA GLN A 81 -4.61 -16.25 -12.99
C GLN A 81 -5.69 -17.32 -12.78
N LYS A 82 -5.45 -18.28 -11.88
CA LYS A 82 -6.36 -19.39 -11.57
C LYS A 82 -7.44 -19.04 -10.54
N SER A 83 -7.35 -17.87 -9.91
CA SER A 83 -8.32 -17.41 -8.92
C SER A 83 -9.68 -17.06 -9.53
N GLN A 84 -10.71 -17.01 -8.70
CA GLN A 84 -12.05 -16.56 -9.07
C GLN A 84 -12.28 -15.06 -8.85
N LEU A 85 -11.19 -14.30 -8.69
CA LEU A 85 -11.25 -12.86 -8.45
C LEU A 85 -11.70 -12.11 -9.71
N ALA A 86 -12.34 -10.95 -9.51
CA ALA A 86 -12.70 -10.08 -10.61
C ALA A 86 -11.47 -9.70 -11.47
N PRO A 87 -11.61 -9.53 -12.80
CA PRO A 87 -10.48 -9.20 -13.68
C PRO A 87 -9.64 -8.01 -13.18
N GLY A 88 -10.28 -6.89 -12.85
CA GLY A 88 -9.56 -5.70 -12.35
C GLY A 88 -8.83 -5.91 -11.03
N VAL A 89 -9.29 -6.84 -10.17
CA VAL A 89 -8.57 -7.22 -8.94
C VAL A 89 -7.31 -8.00 -9.30
N ARG A 90 -7.42 -8.98 -10.19
CA ARG A 90 -6.28 -9.80 -10.65
C ARG A 90 -5.23 -8.95 -11.34
N ASP A 91 -5.65 -8.05 -12.23
CA ASP A 91 -4.76 -7.20 -13.01
C ASP A 91 -3.98 -6.24 -12.12
N ARG A 92 -4.64 -5.59 -11.15
CA ARG A 92 -3.99 -4.72 -10.16
C ARG A 92 -3.03 -5.49 -9.26
N ALA A 93 -3.44 -6.63 -8.72
CA ALA A 93 -2.59 -7.45 -7.86
C ALA A 93 -1.35 -7.94 -8.63
N ALA A 94 -1.52 -8.38 -9.88
CA ALA A 94 -0.42 -8.79 -10.74
C ALA A 94 0.54 -7.63 -11.02
N ALA A 95 0.03 -6.42 -11.29
CA ALA A 95 0.88 -5.24 -11.49
C ALA A 95 1.72 -4.91 -10.24
N ILE A 96 1.13 -4.97 -9.04
CA ILE A 96 1.82 -4.73 -7.77
C ILE A 96 2.91 -5.78 -7.54
N PHE A 97 2.58 -7.06 -7.70
CA PHE A 97 3.56 -8.15 -7.53
C PHE A 97 4.70 -8.09 -8.55
N THR A 98 4.40 -7.77 -9.79
CA THR A 98 5.43 -7.55 -10.82
C THR A 98 6.34 -6.40 -10.43
N LYS A 99 5.80 -5.27 -9.96
CA LYS A 99 6.61 -4.12 -9.52
C LYS A 99 7.53 -4.47 -8.36
N LEU A 100 7.02 -5.25 -7.41
CA LEU A 100 7.79 -5.75 -6.28
C LEU A 100 8.88 -6.74 -6.73
N GLY A 101 8.54 -7.64 -7.65
CA GLY A 101 9.48 -8.56 -8.28
C GLY A 101 10.61 -7.86 -9.02
N GLU A 102 10.33 -6.80 -9.77
CA GLU A 102 11.34 -5.97 -10.45
C GLU A 102 12.32 -5.34 -9.45
N ALA A 103 11.80 -4.83 -8.33
CA ALA A 103 12.63 -4.22 -7.30
C ALA A 103 13.54 -5.25 -6.62
N GLU A 104 13.02 -6.44 -6.30
CA GLU A 104 13.77 -7.54 -5.69
C GLU A 104 14.79 -8.14 -6.68
N ALA A 105 14.42 -8.33 -7.96
CA ALA A 105 15.31 -8.74 -9.04
C ALA A 105 16.55 -7.85 -9.11
N ARG A 106 16.35 -6.54 -8.98
CA ARG A 106 17.44 -5.56 -8.96
C ARG A 106 18.30 -5.64 -7.71
N VAL A 107 17.71 -5.87 -6.53
CA VAL A 107 18.49 -6.03 -5.28
C VAL A 107 19.36 -7.28 -5.34
N HIS A 108 18.83 -8.36 -5.93
CA HIS A 108 19.48 -9.66 -5.99
C HIS A 108 20.34 -9.89 -7.24
N ASP A 109 20.34 -8.96 -8.19
CA ASP A 109 21.01 -9.07 -9.49
C ASP A 109 20.67 -10.37 -10.24
N VAL A 110 19.37 -10.67 -10.31
CA VAL A 110 18.85 -11.84 -11.02
C VAL A 110 17.74 -11.46 -12.00
N PRO A 111 17.52 -12.25 -13.08
CA PRO A 111 16.36 -12.09 -13.94
C PRO A 111 15.05 -12.19 -13.16
N LEU A 112 14.04 -11.40 -13.55
CA LEU A 112 12.72 -11.35 -12.91
C LEU A 112 12.05 -12.73 -12.81
N GLU A 113 12.23 -13.57 -13.82
CA GLU A 113 11.64 -14.91 -13.89
C GLU A 113 12.23 -15.88 -12.85
N LYS A 114 13.42 -15.56 -12.33
CA LYS A 114 14.12 -16.33 -11.30
C LYS A 114 13.88 -15.80 -9.89
N ILE A 115 13.04 -14.78 -9.71
CA ILE A 115 12.82 -14.20 -8.39
C ILE A 115 12.04 -15.15 -7.47
N HIS A 116 12.67 -15.42 -6.34
CA HIS A 116 12.08 -16.00 -5.14
C HIS A 116 12.08 -14.94 -4.06
N PHE A 117 10.89 -14.54 -3.60
CA PHE A 117 10.78 -13.51 -2.59
C PHE A 117 11.18 -14.06 -1.22
N HIS A 118 12.07 -13.41 -0.49
CA HIS A 118 12.47 -13.87 0.85
C HIS A 118 11.60 -13.30 1.97
N GLU A 119 10.90 -12.19 1.72
CA GLU A 119 10.11 -11.49 2.74
C GLU A 119 8.68 -11.22 2.28
N VAL A 120 8.49 -10.98 0.98
CA VAL A 120 7.21 -10.54 0.41
C VAL A 120 6.45 -11.61 -0.39
N GLY A 121 6.96 -12.85 -0.40
CA GLY A 121 6.30 -14.01 -1.03
C GLY A 121 5.51 -14.87 -0.06
N ALA A 122 5.43 -14.46 1.20
CA ALA A 122 4.68 -15.12 2.24
C ALA A 122 3.17 -14.83 2.10
N VAL A 123 2.36 -15.64 2.79
CA VAL A 123 0.89 -15.60 2.65
C VAL A 123 0.31 -14.28 3.11
N ASP A 124 0.92 -13.62 4.09
CA ASP A 124 0.53 -12.30 4.59
C ASP A 124 0.62 -11.22 3.51
N ALA A 125 1.74 -11.14 2.78
CA ALA A 125 1.89 -10.19 1.68
C ALA A 125 0.89 -10.43 0.54
N ILE A 126 0.54 -11.69 0.26
CA ILE A 126 -0.51 -12.05 -0.71
C ILE A 126 -1.87 -11.56 -0.24
N VAL A 127 -2.23 -11.82 1.01
CA VAL A 127 -3.50 -11.37 1.58
C VAL A 127 -3.58 -9.85 1.63
N ASP A 128 -2.49 -9.16 1.99
CA ASP A 128 -2.40 -7.70 2.02
C ASP A 128 -2.65 -7.08 0.64
N ILE A 129 -1.87 -7.49 -0.37
CA ILE A 129 -1.94 -6.90 -1.72
C ILE A 129 -3.27 -7.24 -2.39
N VAL A 130 -3.67 -8.51 -2.36
CA VAL A 130 -4.90 -8.94 -3.02
C VAL A 130 -6.12 -8.37 -2.29
N GLY A 131 -6.11 -8.38 -0.97
CA GLY A 131 -7.19 -7.80 -0.17
C GLY A 131 -7.33 -6.30 -0.41
N ALA A 132 -6.21 -5.57 -0.56
CA ALA A 132 -6.25 -4.16 -0.93
C ALA A 132 -6.90 -3.98 -2.32
N CYS A 133 -6.53 -4.81 -3.30
CA CYS A 133 -7.13 -4.77 -4.64
C CYS A 133 -8.63 -5.08 -4.64
N ILE A 134 -9.07 -6.04 -3.81
CA ILE A 134 -10.50 -6.33 -3.58
C ILE A 134 -11.18 -5.10 -2.97
N GLY A 135 -10.60 -4.50 -1.94
CA GLY A 135 -11.18 -3.32 -1.30
C GLY A 135 -11.28 -2.12 -2.25
N PHE A 136 -10.26 -1.88 -3.08
CA PHE A 136 -10.34 -0.87 -4.13
C PHE A 136 -11.47 -1.15 -5.12
N HIS A 137 -11.63 -2.41 -5.52
CA HIS A 137 -12.70 -2.82 -6.43
C HIS A 137 -14.08 -2.67 -5.80
N ALA A 138 -14.27 -3.13 -4.56
CA ALA A 138 -15.52 -3.06 -3.82
C ALA A 138 -15.96 -1.61 -3.56
N LEU A 139 -15.01 -0.71 -3.30
CA LEU A 139 -15.28 0.72 -3.14
C LEU A 139 -15.42 1.45 -4.49
N GLY A 140 -15.19 0.78 -5.62
CA GLY A 140 -15.28 1.35 -6.96
C GLY A 140 -14.19 2.39 -7.26
N ILE A 141 -13.01 2.27 -6.66
CA ILE A 141 -11.87 3.15 -6.90
C ILE A 141 -11.26 2.83 -8.27
N GLU A 142 -11.03 3.87 -9.06
CA GLU A 142 -10.52 3.81 -10.44
C GLU A 142 -9.14 4.47 -10.57
N GLU A 143 -8.95 5.61 -9.92
CA GLU A 143 -7.72 6.40 -9.96
C GLU A 143 -7.03 6.44 -8.59
N PHE A 144 -5.70 6.62 -8.60
CA PHE A 144 -4.89 6.66 -7.38
C PHE A 144 -3.87 7.79 -7.42
N ALA A 145 -3.74 8.50 -6.30
CA ALA A 145 -2.72 9.50 -6.08
C ALA A 145 -2.12 9.33 -4.67
N CYS A 146 -0.90 9.81 -4.46
CA CYS A 146 -0.19 9.66 -3.20
C CYS A 146 0.55 10.95 -2.80
N SER A 147 0.61 11.23 -1.50
CA SER A 147 1.46 12.29 -0.96
C SER A 147 2.96 12.00 -1.16
N ALA A 148 3.81 12.95 -0.78
CA ALA A 148 5.19 12.58 -0.46
C ALA A 148 5.20 11.53 0.66
N LEU A 149 6.10 10.54 0.59
CA LEU A 149 6.13 9.43 1.54
C LEU A 149 7.16 9.66 2.65
N ASN A 150 6.72 9.59 3.90
CA ASN A 150 7.62 9.53 5.05
C ASN A 150 8.22 8.13 5.15
N VAL A 151 9.48 7.94 4.74
CA VAL A 151 10.14 6.62 4.74
C VAL A 151 10.61 6.20 6.12
N GLY A 152 10.66 7.13 7.09
CA GLY A 152 11.28 6.90 8.38
C GLY A 152 12.81 6.91 8.30
N GLY A 153 13.49 6.09 9.08
CA GLY A 153 14.96 6.12 9.18
C GLY A 153 15.55 5.03 10.06
N GLY A 154 16.87 5.03 10.20
CA GLY A 154 17.61 4.04 10.98
C GLY A 154 17.84 2.73 10.21
N THR A 155 17.68 1.60 10.89
CA THR A 155 17.91 0.27 10.32
C THR A 155 16.78 -0.70 10.68
N VAL A 156 16.57 -1.71 9.84
CA VAL A 156 15.59 -2.78 10.05
C VAL A 156 16.28 -4.15 9.99
N LYS A 157 15.84 -5.07 10.86
CA LYS A 157 16.32 -6.47 10.83
C LYS A 157 15.43 -7.29 9.91
N MET A 158 16.06 -7.94 8.95
CA MET A 158 15.49 -8.64 7.80
C MET A 158 16.17 -10.01 7.63
N ALA A 159 15.68 -10.84 6.71
CA ALA A 159 16.30 -12.12 6.37
C ALA A 159 17.76 -11.94 5.89
N HIS A 160 18.04 -10.79 5.28
CA HIS A 160 19.35 -10.38 4.78
C HIS A 160 20.23 -9.70 5.84
N GLY A 161 19.83 -9.74 7.12
CA GLY A 161 20.56 -9.11 8.23
C GLY A 161 20.01 -7.74 8.59
N ILE A 162 20.87 -6.81 8.99
CA ILE A 162 20.47 -5.45 9.39
C ILE A 162 20.70 -4.54 8.18
N LEU A 163 19.62 -3.93 7.69
CA LEU A 163 19.62 -3.10 6.49
C LEU A 163 19.24 -1.64 6.81
N PRO A 164 19.69 -0.66 6.02
CA PRO A 164 19.27 0.73 6.18
C PRO A 164 17.77 0.89 5.87
N VAL A 165 17.16 1.93 6.44
CA VAL A 165 15.81 2.39 6.08
C VAL A 165 15.93 3.63 5.18
N PRO A 166 15.26 3.67 4.01
CA PRO A 166 14.40 2.62 3.45
C PRO A 166 15.19 1.37 3.04
N ALA A 167 14.58 0.19 3.21
CA ALA A 167 15.17 -1.06 2.78
C ALA A 167 15.43 -1.08 1.26
N PRO A 168 16.40 -1.86 0.73
CA PRO A 168 16.82 -1.79 -0.67
C PRO A 168 15.68 -1.94 -1.70
N ALA A 169 14.76 -2.88 -1.49
CA ALA A 169 13.60 -3.06 -2.38
C ALA A 169 12.67 -1.83 -2.34
N THR A 170 12.38 -1.30 -1.13
CA THR A 170 11.62 -0.07 -0.94
C THR A 170 12.29 1.12 -1.64
N ALA A 171 13.60 1.27 -1.50
CA ALA A 171 14.36 2.35 -2.15
C ALA A 171 14.26 2.27 -3.68
N ASN A 172 14.36 1.07 -4.26
CA ASN A 172 14.17 0.86 -5.70
C ASN A 172 12.74 1.19 -6.16
N LEU A 173 11.71 0.75 -5.41
CA LEU A 173 10.30 1.03 -5.73
C LEU A 173 9.99 2.53 -5.72
N LEU A 174 10.61 3.27 -4.81
CA LEU A 174 10.40 4.70 -4.62
C LEU A 174 11.31 5.59 -5.47
N GLN A 175 12.16 5.01 -6.34
CA GLN A 175 13.00 5.79 -7.24
C GLN A 175 12.15 6.73 -8.11
N GLY A 176 12.53 8.02 -8.12
CA GLY A 176 11.82 9.08 -8.85
C GLY A 176 10.55 9.60 -8.18
N LYS A 177 10.20 9.13 -6.97
CA LYS A 177 9.00 9.56 -6.22
C LYS A 177 9.40 10.47 -5.05
N PRO A 178 8.55 11.44 -4.67
CA PRO A 178 8.84 12.33 -3.55
C PRO A 178 8.83 11.55 -2.23
N THR A 179 9.96 11.55 -1.54
CA THR A 179 10.12 10.92 -0.22
C THR A 179 10.76 11.91 0.74
N TYR A 180 10.52 11.72 2.04
CA TYR A 180 11.16 12.48 3.10
C TYR A 180 11.31 11.61 4.36
N SER A 181 12.06 12.12 5.33
CA SER A 181 12.17 11.54 6.67
C SER A 181 12.05 12.66 7.69
N ASN A 182 11.33 12.40 8.78
CA ASN A 182 11.15 13.35 9.88
C ASN A 182 11.86 12.92 11.19
N GLY A 183 12.85 12.03 11.08
CA GLY A 183 13.68 11.60 12.21
C GLY A 183 13.20 10.35 12.96
N VAL A 184 12.01 9.82 12.64
CA VAL A 184 11.52 8.55 13.22
C VAL A 184 12.47 7.40 12.84
N GLN A 185 13.08 6.76 13.85
CA GLN A 185 14.03 5.65 13.66
C GLN A 185 13.31 4.30 13.50
N LYS A 186 12.46 4.20 12.48
CA LYS A 186 11.74 2.99 12.11
C LYS A 186 11.46 2.97 10.62
N GLU A 187 11.34 1.78 10.03
CA GLU A 187 10.77 1.63 8.69
C GLU A 187 9.29 2.04 8.70
N LEU A 188 8.94 3.14 8.05
CA LEU A 188 7.55 3.58 7.94
C LEU A 188 6.90 3.19 6.63
N VAL A 189 7.69 3.04 5.56
CA VAL A 189 7.23 2.48 4.28
C VAL A 189 7.84 1.10 4.10
N THR A 190 7.00 0.06 4.07
CA THR A 190 7.46 -1.31 3.78
C THR A 190 7.52 -1.54 2.27
N PRO A 191 8.25 -2.59 1.81
CA PRO A 191 8.26 -2.96 0.39
C PRO A 191 6.84 -3.16 -0.19
N THR A 192 5.94 -3.80 0.57
CA THR A 192 4.55 -3.99 0.18
C THR A 192 3.80 -2.67 -0.01
N GLY A 193 3.90 -1.74 0.95
CA GLY A 193 3.26 -0.43 0.86
C GLY A 193 3.82 0.40 -0.30
N ALA A 194 5.13 0.39 -0.48
CA ALA A 194 5.79 1.05 -1.62
C ALA A 194 5.34 0.46 -2.96
N ALA A 195 5.19 -0.86 -3.07
CA ALA A 195 4.77 -1.52 -4.29
C ALA A 195 3.32 -1.16 -4.67
N ILE A 196 2.42 -1.06 -3.69
CA ILE A 196 1.02 -0.63 -3.91
C ILE A 196 0.99 0.75 -4.57
N VAL A 197 1.63 1.76 -3.96
CA VAL A 197 1.60 3.12 -4.52
C VAL A 197 2.42 3.22 -5.80
N ALA A 198 3.55 2.53 -5.91
CA ALA A 198 4.41 2.60 -7.08
C ALA A 198 3.81 1.93 -8.33
N ALA A 199 2.92 0.96 -8.14
CA ALA A 199 2.21 0.31 -9.23
C ALA A 199 0.91 1.03 -9.61
N LEU A 200 0.20 1.60 -8.63
CA LEU A 200 -1.16 2.12 -8.85
C LEU A 200 -1.25 3.64 -8.99
N CYS A 201 -0.40 4.42 -8.32
CA CYS A 201 -0.54 5.87 -8.29
C CYS A 201 0.03 6.52 -9.54
N GLU A 202 -0.79 7.33 -10.19
CA GLU A 202 -0.40 8.11 -11.39
C GLU A 202 0.20 9.46 -11.02
N TRP A 203 -0.17 10.00 -9.84
CA TRP A 203 0.29 11.28 -9.34
C TRP A 203 0.88 11.17 -7.94
N PHE A 204 2.03 11.83 -7.75
CA PHE A 204 2.67 11.99 -6.44
C PHE A 204 2.84 13.46 -6.12
N GLY A 205 2.27 13.92 -5.00
CA GLY A 205 2.31 15.32 -4.59
C GLY A 205 1.19 15.69 -3.63
N PRO A 206 0.89 17.00 -3.47
CA PRO A 206 -0.26 17.44 -2.69
C PRO A 206 -1.57 16.80 -3.15
N GLN A 207 -2.54 16.75 -2.25
CA GLN A 207 -3.89 16.26 -2.55
C GLN A 207 -4.45 17.03 -3.76
N PRO A 208 -4.84 16.34 -4.85
CA PRO A 208 -5.46 17.00 -5.98
C PRO A 208 -6.86 17.50 -5.61
N PRO A 209 -7.42 18.47 -6.35
CA PRO A 209 -8.80 18.88 -6.18
C PRO A 209 -9.76 17.69 -6.29
N MET A 210 -10.51 17.41 -5.22
CA MET A 210 -11.47 16.31 -5.15
C MET A 210 -12.58 16.59 -4.14
N SER A 211 -13.76 16.02 -4.38
CA SER A 211 -14.85 15.99 -3.40
C SER A 211 -14.79 14.69 -2.60
N VAL A 212 -14.26 14.77 -1.38
CA VAL A 212 -14.04 13.62 -0.50
C VAL A 212 -15.38 13.12 0.06
N THR A 213 -15.67 11.84 -0.15
CA THR A 213 -16.91 11.19 0.29
C THR A 213 -16.69 10.15 1.39
N ALA A 214 -15.47 9.63 1.52
CA ALA A 214 -15.08 8.74 2.62
C ALA A 214 -13.62 8.98 3.03
N ILE A 215 -13.32 8.79 4.31
CA ILE A 215 -11.96 8.85 4.86
C ILE A 215 -11.77 7.62 5.74
N GLY A 216 -10.65 6.94 5.55
CA GLY A 216 -10.25 5.82 6.40
C GLY A 216 -8.83 5.96 6.93
N TYR A 217 -8.63 5.54 8.17
CA TYR A 217 -7.33 5.47 8.83
C TYR A 217 -6.95 4.02 9.09
N GLY A 218 -5.85 3.59 8.47
CA GLY A 218 -5.30 2.26 8.65
C GLY A 218 -4.11 2.27 9.59
N ALA A 219 -4.22 1.58 10.71
CA ALA A 219 -3.18 1.55 11.74
C ALA A 219 -2.12 0.50 11.45
N GLY A 220 -0.85 0.88 11.66
CA GLY A 220 0.25 -0.07 11.71
C GLY A 220 0.51 -0.54 13.15
N THR A 221 1.26 -1.62 13.29
CA THR A 221 1.50 -2.26 14.60
C THR A 221 2.25 -1.38 15.60
N ALA A 222 3.20 -0.56 15.14
CA ALA A 222 4.03 0.25 16.02
C ALA A 222 3.25 1.38 16.72
N ASP A 223 3.66 1.72 17.94
CA ASP A 223 3.37 3.02 18.54
C ASP A 223 4.59 3.92 18.34
N LEU A 224 4.35 5.14 17.88
CA LEU A 224 5.39 6.14 17.62
C LEU A 224 5.20 7.28 18.59
N GLU A 225 6.30 7.81 19.10
CA GLU A 225 6.28 8.97 19.97
C GLU A 225 5.90 10.21 19.16
N GLY A 226 4.92 10.99 19.64
CA GLY A 226 4.54 12.27 19.05
C GLY A 226 3.74 12.21 17.73
N GLN A 227 3.58 11.04 17.10
CA GLN A 227 2.76 10.88 15.89
C GLN A 227 1.98 9.55 15.85
N PRO A 228 0.80 9.49 15.22
CA PRO A 228 0.09 8.24 15.01
C PRO A 228 0.73 7.42 13.87
N ASN A 229 0.93 6.12 14.09
CA ASN A 229 1.37 5.20 13.04
C ASN A 229 0.19 4.73 12.18
N VAL A 230 -0.28 5.61 11.30
CA VAL A 230 -1.45 5.37 10.45
C VAL A 230 -1.20 5.86 9.03
N VAL A 231 -1.84 5.24 8.05
CA VAL A 231 -2.02 5.82 6.70
C VAL A 231 -3.45 6.35 6.62
N ARG A 232 -3.62 7.54 6.03
CA ARG A 232 -4.94 8.09 5.75
C ARG A 232 -5.28 7.89 4.28
N LEU A 233 -6.43 7.30 4.01
CA LEU A 233 -6.99 7.13 2.68
C LEU A 233 -8.18 8.07 2.53
N MET A 234 -8.12 8.97 1.55
CA MET A 234 -9.22 9.87 1.22
C MET A 234 -9.82 9.42 -0.11
N ILE A 235 -11.11 9.10 -0.11
CA ILE A 235 -11.82 8.58 -1.28
C ILE A 235 -12.87 9.59 -1.69
N GLY A 236 -12.98 9.86 -2.98
CA GLY A 236 -13.93 10.83 -3.49
C GLY A 236 -13.97 10.90 -5.00
N GLU A 237 -14.72 11.84 -5.53
CA GLU A 237 -14.68 12.15 -6.96
C GLU A 237 -13.58 13.16 -7.23
N ALA A 238 -12.68 12.85 -8.18
CA ALA A 238 -11.76 13.85 -8.70
C ALA A 238 -12.56 15.02 -9.26
N ALA A 239 -12.15 16.26 -8.97
CA ALA A 239 -12.75 17.40 -9.64
C ALA A 239 -12.43 17.25 -11.13
N GLY A 240 -13.45 17.05 -11.96
CA GLY A 240 -13.27 17.05 -13.41
C GLY A 240 -12.51 18.31 -13.82
N LYS A 241 -11.66 18.22 -14.86
CA LYS A 241 -10.98 19.41 -15.42
C LYS A 241 -11.99 20.56 -15.53
N SER A 242 -11.63 21.69 -14.91
CA SER A 242 -12.42 22.91 -14.66
C SER A 242 -13.26 22.92 -13.38
N VAL A 243 -12.70 23.58 -12.36
CA VAL A 243 -13.49 24.59 -11.65
C VAL A 243 -13.36 25.85 -12.50
N ALA A 244 -14.43 26.28 -13.17
CA ALA A 244 -14.43 27.58 -13.82
C ALA A 244 -14.22 28.65 -12.73
N GLY A 245 -13.04 29.29 -12.71
CA GLY A 245 -12.76 30.43 -11.83
C GLY A 245 -11.51 30.35 -10.95
N PHE A 246 -10.63 29.35 -11.11
CA PHE A 246 -9.37 29.27 -10.33
C PHE A 246 -8.10 29.15 -11.20
N ASP A 247 -8.13 29.66 -12.44
CA ASP A 247 -6.92 29.94 -13.22
C ASP A 247 -6.50 31.40 -12.94
N GLU A 248 -6.05 31.70 -11.72
CA GLU A 248 -5.28 32.93 -11.50
C GLU A 248 -3.80 32.62 -11.74
N GLU A 249 -3.29 33.05 -12.90
CA GLU A 249 -1.85 33.18 -13.14
C GLU A 249 -1.24 34.06 -12.04
N ILE A 250 -0.46 33.46 -11.13
CA ILE A 250 0.39 34.23 -10.22
C ILE A 250 1.59 34.74 -11.03
N ALA A 251 1.53 36.00 -11.45
CA ALA A 251 2.68 36.72 -11.97
C ALA A 251 3.59 37.14 -10.81
N VAL A 252 4.80 36.58 -10.73
CA VAL A 252 5.85 37.07 -9.85
C VAL A 252 6.50 38.28 -10.52
N ILE A 253 6.32 39.47 -9.94
CA ILE A 253 7.07 40.66 -10.32
C ILE A 253 8.32 40.69 -9.43
N GLU A 254 9.47 40.37 -10.01
CA GLU A 254 10.76 40.70 -9.40
C GLU A 254 11.05 42.19 -9.62
N ALA A 255 11.44 42.89 -8.55
CA ALA A 255 11.79 44.31 -8.53
C ALA A 255 13.30 44.52 -8.51
#